data_AF-A0A328SR17-F1
#
_entry.id   AF-A0A328SR17-F1
#
_cell.length_a   1.000
_cell.length_b   1.000
_cell.length_c   1.000
_cell.angle_alpha   90.00
_cell.angle_beta   90.00
_cell.angle_gamma   90.00
#
_symmetry.space_group_name_H-M   'P 1'
#
loop_
_entity.id
_entity.type
_entity.pdbx_description
1 polymer ?
#
loop_
_entity_poly.entity_id
_entity_poly.type
_entity_poly.pdbx_seq_one_letter_code
_entity_poly.pdbx_strand_id
1 'polypeptide(L)'
;MDEAGIMSVQHIVGGILAGFICFGFQKGYFGIANEVIGVIISLVLVYLLGKHAEKKYGRETIGLNSWVMNGIVPFYFVCMVVWILLLNYIV
;
A
#
# COMPACT_ATOMS: atom_id res chain seq x y z
N MET A 1 4.42 -18.97 -7.87
CA MET A 1 5.05 -17.65 -7.64
C MET A 1 6.06 -17.83 -6.53
N ASP A 2 7.24 -17.26 -6.69
CA ASP A 2 8.25 -17.18 -5.65
C ASP A 2 7.84 -16.17 -4.55
N GLU A 3 8.60 -16.13 -3.46
CA GLU A 3 8.36 -15.23 -2.33
C GLU A 3 8.27 -13.76 -2.78
N ALA A 4 9.18 -13.33 -3.67
CA ALA A 4 9.23 -11.98 -4.20
C ALA A 4 7.96 -11.63 -5.00
N GLY A 5 7.48 -12.54 -5.86
CA GLY A 5 6.24 -12.35 -6.61
C GLY A 5 5.01 -12.29 -5.72
N ILE A 6 4.93 -13.15 -4.69
CA ILE A 6 3.84 -13.14 -3.71
C ILE A 6 3.75 -11.78 -3.02
N MET A 7 4.88 -11.26 -2.53
CA MET A 7 4.91 -9.98 -1.83
C MET A 7 4.63 -8.81 -2.77
N SER A 8 5.27 -8.78 -3.93
CA SER A 8 5.17 -7.64 -4.85
C SER A 8 3.76 -7.45 -5.38
N VAL A 9 3.10 -8.51 -5.85
CA VAL A 9 1.78 -8.39 -6.50
C VAL A 9 0.73 -7.82 -5.53
N GLN A 10 0.61 -8.40 -4.34
CA GLN A 10 -0.41 -7.95 -3.38
C GLN A 10 -0.13 -6.53 -2.87
N HIS A 11 1.14 -6.16 -2.73
CA HIS A 11 1.54 -4.84 -2.25
C HIS A 11 1.44 -3.76 -3.33
N ILE A 12 1.64 -4.10 -4.61
CA ILE A 12 1.35 -3.20 -5.73
C ILE A 12 -0.15 -2.89 -5.77
N VAL A 13 -1.00 -3.91 -5.71
CA VAL A 13 -2.47 -3.71 -5.67
C VAL A 13 -2.87 -2.89 -4.45
N GLY A 14 -2.30 -3.20 -3.28
CA GLY A 14 -2.50 -2.42 -2.06
C GLY A 14 -2.05 -0.96 -2.20
N GLY A 15 -0.90 -0.72 -2.85
CA GLY A 15 -0.35 0.60 -3.08
C GLY A 15 -1.25 1.46 -3.99
N ILE A 16 -1.87 0.86 -5.01
CA ILE A 16 -2.86 1.55 -5.85
C ILE A 16 -4.04 2.03 -4.99
N LEU A 17 -4.62 1.11 -4.19
CA LEU A 17 -5.74 1.45 -3.30
C LEU A 17 -5.37 2.52 -2.28
N ALA A 18 -4.16 2.43 -1.70
CA ALA A 18 -3.63 3.41 -0.77
C ALA A 18 -3.51 4.80 -1.39
N GLY A 19 -3.03 4.90 -2.64
CA GLY A 19 -2.95 6.18 -3.36
C GLY A 19 -4.32 6.85 -3.53
N PHE A 20 -5.37 6.07 -3.84
CA PHE A 20 -6.75 6.58 -3.90
C PHE A 20 -7.28 7.02 -2.53
N ILE A 21 -6.97 6.27 -1.47
CA ILE A 21 -7.38 6.62 -0.11
C ILE A 21 -6.73 7.94 0.32
N CYS A 22 -5.42 8.09 0.11
CA CYS A 22 -4.70 9.33 0.41
C CYS A 22 -5.29 10.52 -0.36
N PHE A 23 -5.54 10.35 -1.66
CA PHE A 23 -6.18 11.38 -2.47
C PHE A 23 -7.58 11.75 -1.96
N GLY A 24 -8.42 10.76 -1.64
CA GLY A 24 -9.78 10.99 -1.16
C GLY A 24 -9.82 11.73 0.17
N PHE A 25 -8.91 11.40 1.09
CA PHE A 25 -8.78 12.14 2.35
C PHE A 25 -8.20 13.54 2.15
N GLN A 26 -7.31 13.75 1.20
CA GLN A 26 -6.81 15.09 0.89
C GLN A 26 -7.90 15.99 0.27
N LYS A 27 -8.75 15.45 -0.61
CA LYS A 27 -9.86 16.19 -1.24
C LYS A 27 -11.10 16.30 -0.35
N GLY A 28 -11.14 15.60 0.79
CA GLY A 28 -12.30 15.60 1.67
C GLY A 28 -13.49 14.78 1.19
N TYR A 29 -13.28 13.81 0.28
CA TYR A 29 -14.35 12.95 -0.24
C TYR A 29 -15.03 12.09 0.83
N PHE A 30 -14.36 11.90 1.97
CA PHE A 30 -14.91 11.18 3.14
C PHE A 30 -15.52 12.13 4.19
N GLY A 31 -15.82 13.37 3.82
CA GLY A 31 -16.39 14.40 4.71
C GLY A 31 -15.37 15.10 5.61
N ILE A 32 -14.10 14.71 5.55
CA ILE A 32 -12.99 15.32 6.29
C ILE A 32 -11.79 15.44 5.34
N ALA A 33 -11.26 16.66 5.18
CA ALA A 33 -10.04 16.92 4.42
C ALA A 33 -8.82 16.85 5.35
N ASN A 34 -8.14 15.70 5.36
CA ASN A 34 -6.93 15.48 6.15
C ASN A 34 -6.10 14.32 5.57
N GLU A 35 -5.06 14.66 4.82
CA GLU A 35 -4.14 13.72 4.18
C GLU A 35 -3.43 12.79 5.16
N VAL A 36 -3.19 13.22 6.41
CA VAL A 36 -2.52 12.42 7.43
C VAL A 36 -3.33 11.16 7.75
N ILE A 37 -4.66 11.26 7.74
CA ILE A 37 -5.53 10.09 7.96
C ILE A 37 -5.34 9.07 6.84
N GLY A 38 -5.29 9.52 5.59
CA GLY A 38 -5.04 8.66 4.44
C GLY A 38 -3.69 7.96 4.51
N VAL A 39 -2.64 8.67 4.95
CA VAL A 39 -1.31 8.09 5.17
C VAL A 39 -1.33 7.04 6.28
N ILE A 40 -1.99 7.31 7.42
CA ILE A 40 -2.12 6.35 8.52
C ILE A 40 -2.84 5.07 8.05
N ILE A 41 -3.93 5.20 7.30
CA ILE A 41 -4.65 4.06 6.74
C ILE A 41 -3.76 3.26 5.79
N SER A 42 -2.96 3.93 4.97
CA SER A 42 -2.01 3.29 4.06
C SER A 42 -0.93 2.49 4.80
N LEU A 43 -0.44 2.99 5.94
CA LEU A 43 0.48 2.27 6.82
C LEU A 43 -0.16 1.02 7.43
N VAL A 44 -1.44 1.11 7.82
CA VAL A 44 -2.19 -0.06 8.30
C VAL A 44 -2.38 -1.08 7.17
N LEU A 45 -2.70 -0.64 5.95
CA LEU A 45 -2.88 -1.52 4.80
C LEU A 45 -1.63 -2.33 4.46
N VAL A 46 -0.47 -1.68 4.36
CA VAL A 46 0.80 -2.41 4.10
C VAL A 46 1.12 -3.41 5.21
N TYR A 47 0.81 -3.06 6.47
CA TYR A 47 0.96 -3.99 7.58
C TYR A 47 0.05 -5.22 7.45
N LEU A 48 -1.23 -5.00 7.15
CA LEU A 48 -2.23 -6.06 7.00
C LEU A 48 -1.92 -6.98 5.82
N LEU A 49 -1.40 -6.45 4.71
CA LEU A 49 -1.00 -7.26 3.56
C LEU A 49 0.18 -8.19 3.89
N GLY A 50 1.19 -7.70 4.61
CA GLY A 50 2.26 -8.57 5.10
C GLY A 50 1.76 -9.66 6.05
N LYS A 51 0.84 -9.32 6.97
CA LYS A 51 0.18 -10.32 7.83
C LYS A 51 -0.67 -11.31 7.07
N HIS A 52 -1.35 -10.87 6.02
CA HIS A 52 -2.10 -11.74 5.13
C HIS A 52 -1.17 -12.74 4.42
N ALA A 53 -0.01 -12.27 3.94
CA ALA A 53 1.00 -13.11 3.32
C ALA A 53 1.57 -14.15 4.30
N GLU A 54 1.98 -13.73 5.49
CA GLU A 54 2.45 -14.63 6.56
C GLU A 54 1.41 -15.72 6.88
N LYS A 55 0.14 -15.33 7.01
CA LYS A 55 -0.95 -16.26 7.33
C LYS A 55 -1.21 -17.28 6.21
N LYS A 56 -1.06 -16.87 4.95
CA LYS A 56 -1.42 -17.70 3.80
C LYS A 56 -0.28 -18.61 3.32
N TYR A 57 0.96 -18.15 3.39
CA TYR A 57 2.13 -18.83 2.80
C TYR A 57 3.14 -19.34 3.84
N GLY A 58 2.92 -19.06 5.12
CA GLY A 58 3.81 -19.47 6.20
C GLY A 58 4.92 -18.46 6.46
N ARG A 59 5.38 -18.37 7.71
CA ARG A 59 6.46 -17.45 8.13
C ARG A 59 7.85 -17.95 7.73
N GLU A 60 7.97 -19.25 7.52
CA GLU A 60 9.13 -19.91 6.95
C GLU A 60 9.37 -19.50 5.48
N THR A 61 8.29 -19.13 4.78
CA THR A 61 8.34 -18.69 3.37
C THR A 61 8.44 -17.18 3.25
N ILE A 62 7.83 -16.42 4.16
CA ILE A 62 7.80 -14.95 4.12
C ILE A 62 8.76 -14.38 5.16
N GLY A 63 9.96 -14.02 4.70
CA GLY A 63 10.97 -13.36 5.52
C GLY A 63 10.71 -11.86 5.70
N LEU A 64 11.18 -11.30 6.82
CA LEU A 64 11.09 -9.86 7.09
C LEU A 64 11.75 -9.03 5.98
N ASN A 65 12.92 -9.47 5.49
CA ASN A 65 13.64 -8.78 4.42
C ASN A 65 12.81 -8.73 3.12
N SER A 66 12.15 -9.83 2.78
CA SER A 66 11.26 -9.87 1.62
C SER A 66 10.03 -8.96 1.82
N TRP A 67 9.48 -8.90 3.03
CA TRP A 67 8.40 -7.96 3.29
C TRP A 67 8.83 -6.51 3.12
N VAL A 68 9.99 -6.12 3.62
CA VAL A 68 10.50 -4.76 3.44
C VAL A 68 10.79 -4.48 1.97
N MET A 69 11.59 -5.32 1.32
CA MET A 69 12.11 -5.06 -0.03
C MET A 69 11.09 -5.32 -1.14
N ASN A 70 10.29 -6.39 -1.02
CA ASN A 70 9.33 -6.81 -2.04
C ASN A 70 7.89 -6.46 -1.67
N GLY A 71 7.62 -5.97 -0.45
CA GLY A 71 6.30 -5.53 -0.02
C GLY A 71 6.22 -4.02 0.18
N ILE A 72 6.88 -3.51 1.22
CA ILE A 72 6.79 -2.10 1.65
C ILE A 72 7.30 -1.15 0.56
N VAL A 73 8.49 -1.42 0.00
CA VAL A 73 9.09 -0.55 -1.02
C VAL A 73 8.20 -0.45 -2.27
N PRO A 74 7.75 -1.56 -2.90
CA PRO A 74 6.82 -1.50 -4.03
C PRO A 74 5.49 -0.84 -3.67
N PHE A 75 4.91 -1.15 -2.50
CA PHE A 75 3.66 -0.54 -2.03
C PHE A 75 3.77 0.98 -2.00
N TYR A 76 4.82 1.49 -1.35
CA TYR A 76 4.99 2.92 -1.16
C TYR A 76 5.27 3.63 -2.48
N PHE A 77 6.11 3.06 -3.34
CA PHE A 77 6.38 3.61 -4.66
C PHE A 77 5.10 3.76 -5.49
N VAL A 78 4.30 2.70 -5.56
CA VAL A 78 3.04 2.72 -6.32
C VAL A 78 2.02 3.67 -5.69
N CYS A 79 1.91 3.67 -4.36
CA CYS A 79 1.05 4.61 -3.62
C CYS A 79 1.38 6.07 -3.96
N MET A 80 2.66 6.44 -3.94
CA MET A 80 3.10 7.80 -4.27
C MET A 80 2.81 8.14 -5.72
N VAL A 81 3.10 7.24 -6.67
CA VAL A 81 2.81 7.46 -8.10
C VAL A 81 1.32 7.70 -8.31
N VAL A 82 0.45 6.81 -7.79
CA VAL A 82 -0.99 6.96 -7.94
C VAL A 82 -1.47 8.27 -7.31
N TRP A 83 -1.06 8.58 -6.09
CA TRP A 83 -1.49 9.79 -5.40
C TRP A 83 -1.05 11.06 -6.14
N ILE A 84 0.21 11.13 -6.58
CA ILE A 84 0.73 12.27 -7.36
C ILE A 84 -0.03 12.42 -8.68
N LEU A 85 -0.30 11.33 -9.40
CA LEU A 85 -1.07 11.39 -10.64
C LEU A 85 -2.48 11.95 -10.38
N LEU A 86 -3.18 11.45 -9.36
CA LEU A 86 -4.51 11.94 -9.02
C LEU A 86 -4.48 13.44 -8.67
N LEU A 87 -3.46 13.91 -7.96
CA LEU A 87 -3.30 15.33 -7.64
C LEU A 87 -3.08 16.22 -8.87
N ASN A 88 -2.40 15.71 -9.89
CA ASN A 88 -2.12 16.49 -11.11
C ASN A 88 -3.25 16.44 -12.13
N TYR A 89 -3.99 15.34 -12.21
CA TYR A 89 -5.01 15.13 -13.25
C TYR A 89 -6.45 15.27 -12.77
N ILE A 90 -6.70 15.20 -11.46
CA ILE A 90 -8.01 15.40 -10.85
C ILE A 90 -7.92 16.63 -9.94
N VAL A 91 -7.95 17.80 -10.59
CA VAL A 91 -7.95 19.12 -9.94
C VAL A 91 -9.31 19.41 -9.33
#